data_AF-A0A6L3ILF9-F1
#
_entry.id   AF-A0A6L3ILF9-F1
#
_cell.length_a   1.000
_cell.length_b   1.000
_cell.length_c   1.000
_cell.angle_alpha   90.00
_cell.angle_beta   90.00
_cell.angle_gamma   90.00
#
_symmetry.space_group_name_H-M   'P 1'
#
loop_
_entity.id
_entity.type
_entity.pdbx_description
1 polymer ?
#
loop_
_entity_poly.entity_id
_entity_poly.type
_entity_poly.pdbx_seq_one_letter_code
_entity_poly.pdbx_strand_id
1 'polypeptide(L)'
;MDMAELGAAASEKKRSPVSDEIKQREAFRRLKTLGYEPNFLEKLEKEGLVHKKRKGSSRNSPIIYSKFEIQSAINAFKMSKYLNK
;
A
#
# COMPACT_ATOMS: atom_id res chain seq x y z
N MET A 1 0.65 -2.15 -14.19
CA MET A 1 0.94 -0.74 -13.89
C MET A 1 2.23 -0.44 -14.57
N ASP A 2 2.28 0.72 -15.22
CA ASP A 2 3.48 1.17 -15.88
C ASP A 2 4.47 1.71 -14.84
N MET A 3 5.77 1.55 -15.07
CA MET A 3 6.81 2.07 -14.18
C MET A 3 6.75 3.59 -14.09
N ALA A 4 6.23 4.25 -15.14
CA ALA A 4 5.93 5.67 -15.15
C ALA A 4 4.91 6.09 -14.07
N GLU A 5 3.88 5.28 -13.83
CA GLU A 5 2.86 5.56 -12.80
C GLU A 5 3.44 5.45 -11.38
N LEU A 6 4.37 4.50 -11.16
CA LEU A 6 5.09 4.38 -9.89
C LEU A 6 6.02 5.57 -9.65
N GLY A 7 6.69 6.06 -10.70
CA GLY A 7 7.50 7.28 -10.64
C GLY A 7 6.67 8.51 -10.27
N ALA A 8 5.49 8.67 -10.87
CA ALA A 8 4.55 9.74 -10.53
C ALA A 8 4.09 9.65 -9.07
N ALA A 9 3.68 8.45 -8.61
CA ALA A 9 3.27 8.23 -7.22
C ALA A 9 4.39 8.51 -6.20
N ALA A 10 5.64 8.17 -6.52
CA ALA A 10 6.79 8.49 -5.69
C ALA A 10 7.02 10.01 -5.59
N SER A 11 6.86 10.72 -6.70
CA SER A 11 6.94 12.19 -6.75
C SER A 11 5.80 12.84 -5.96
N GLU A 12 4.58 12.33 -6.06
CA GLU A 12 3.42 12.81 -5.29
C GLU A 12 3.61 12.59 -3.79
N LYS A 13 4.11 11.43 -3.36
CA LYS A 13 4.43 11.18 -1.95
C LYS A 13 5.42 12.21 -1.39
N LYS A 14 6.41 12.61 -2.20
CA LYS A 14 7.40 13.64 -1.82
C LYS A 14 6.81 15.04 -1.78
N ARG A 15 5.95 15.39 -2.73
CA ARG A 15 5.32 16.73 -2.81
C ARG A 15 4.20 16.94 -1.79
N SER A 16 3.36 15.92 -1.62
CA SER A 16 2.12 16.01 -0.83
C SER A 16 1.91 14.71 -0.03
N PRO A 17 2.63 14.54 1.10
CA PRO A 17 2.54 13.32 1.91
C PRO A 17 1.12 13.00 2.39
N VAL A 18 0.30 14.03 2.65
CA VAL A 18 -1.10 13.87 3.08
C VAL A 18 -1.97 13.24 1.98
N SER A 19 -1.69 13.52 0.71
CA SER A 19 -2.42 12.95 -0.43
C SER A 19 -2.11 11.48 -0.65
N ASP A 20 -0.94 11.01 -0.21
CA ASP A 20 -0.52 9.60 -0.26
C ASP A 20 -1.16 8.77 0.87
N GLU A 21 -1.70 9.40 1.91
CA GLU A 21 -2.35 8.69 3.02
C GLU A 21 -3.68 8.06 2.58
N ILE A 22 -3.89 6.79 2.97
CA ILE A 22 -5.15 6.07 2.78
C ILE A 22 -5.54 5.34 4.07
N LYS A 23 -6.82 5.36 4.43
CA LYS A 23 -7.31 4.62 5.61
C LYS A 23 -7.27 3.11 5.37
N GLN A 24 -7.06 2.32 6.42
CA GLN A 24 -7.07 0.85 6.34
C GLN A 24 -8.28 0.27 5.59
N ARG A 25 -9.48 0.78 5.88
CA ARG A 25 -10.71 0.34 5.22
C ARG A 25 -10.71 0.59 3.71
N GLU A 26 -10.17 1.72 3.28
CA GLU A 26 -10.06 2.07 1.86
C GLU A 26 -8.98 1.27 1.16
N ALA A 27 -7.84 1.04 1.82
CA ALA A 27 -6.79 0.14 1.34
C ALA A 27 -7.35 -1.28 1.12
N PHE A 28 -8.07 -1.81 2.10
CA PHE A 28 -8.73 -3.12 1.99
C PHE A 28 -9.75 -3.16 0.84
N ARG A 29 -10.61 -2.12 0.73
CA ARG A 29 -11.58 -2.02 -0.36
C ARG A 29 -10.89 -2.02 -1.73
N ARG A 30 -9.81 -1.24 -1.88
CA ARG A 30 -9.05 -1.15 -3.14
C ARG A 30 -8.41 -2.49 -3.50
N LEU A 31 -7.77 -3.17 -2.54
CA LEU A 31 -7.19 -4.49 -2.75
C LEU A 31 -8.25 -5.53 -3.15
N LYS A 32 -9.42 -5.51 -2.50
CA LYS A 32 -10.55 -6.36 -2.86
C LYS A 32 -11.03 -6.08 -4.30
N THR A 33 -11.15 -4.81 -4.70
CA THR A 33 -11.52 -4.44 -6.09
C THR A 33 -10.49 -4.92 -7.11
N LEU A 34 -9.22 -5.01 -6.72
CA LEU A 34 -8.14 -5.55 -7.55
C LEU A 34 -8.07 -7.09 -7.56
N GLY A 35 -8.95 -7.78 -6.82
CA GLY A 35 -9.02 -9.24 -6.78
C GLY A 35 -8.04 -9.91 -5.81
N TYR A 36 -7.46 -9.16 -4.87
CA TYR A 36 -6.58 -9.73 -3.85
C TYR A 36 -7.37 -10.28 -2.65
N GLU A 37 -6.78 -11.27 -2.00
CA GLU A 37 -7.32 -11.89 -0.79
C GLU A 37 -7.53 -10.88 0.35
N PRO A 38 -8.53 -11.06 1.22
CA PRO A 38 -8.76 -10.21 2.39
C PRO A 38 -7.52 -10.05 3.29
N ASN A 39 -6.75 -11.12 3.48
CA ASN A 39 -5.54 -11.12 4.29
C ASN A 39 -4.30 -10.57 3.57
N PHE A 40 -4.44 -10.11 2.33
CA PHE A 40 -3.29 -9.69 1.53
C PHE A 40 -2.58 -8.48 2.13
N LEU A 41 -3.32 -7.50 2.66
CA LEU A 41 -2.71 -6.35 3.34
C LEU A 41 -1.88 -6.77 4.56
N GLU A 42 -2.37 -7.76 5.32
CA GLU A 42 -1.64 -8.31 6.47
C GLU A 42 -0.39 -9.09 6.04
N LYS A 43 -0.43 -9.79 4.90
CA LYS A 43 0.76 -10.43 4.32
C LYS A 43 1.83 -9.40 3.95
N LEU A 44 1.42 -8.32 3.27
CA LEU A 44 2.34 -7.23 2.91
C LEU A 44 2.96 -6.55 4.15
N GLU A 45 2.19 -6.42 5.23
CA GLU A 45 2.73 -5.94 6.52
C GLU A 45 3.76 -6.91 7.11
N LYS A 46 3.46 -8.22 7.13
CA LYS A 46 4.37 -9.24 7.68
C LYS A 46 5.67 -9.34 6.89
N GLU A 47 5.60 -9.14 5.58
CA GLU A 47 6.77 -9.10 4.70
C GLU A 47 7.56 -7.78 4.80
N GLY A 48 7.06 -6.79 5.55
CA GLY A 48 7.71 -5.49 5.71
C GLY A 48 7.62 -4.59 4.47
N LEU A 49 6.76 -4.93 3.51
CA LEU A 49 6.57 -4.18 2.27
C LEU A 49 5.68 -2.94 2.46
N VAL A 50 4.80 -2.98 3.46
CA VAL A 50 3.83 -1.92 3.76
C VAL A 50 3.81 -1.64 5.26
N HIS A 51 3.81 -0.37 5.63
CA HIS A 51 3.80 0.05 7.03
C HIS A 51 2.49 0.71 7.41
N LYS A 52 1.94 0.28 8.55
CA LYS A 52 0.79 0.93 9.18
C LYS A 52 1.25 2.07 10.08
N LYS A 53 0.63 3.23 9.94
CA LYS A 53 0.82 4.40 10.80
C LYS A 53 -0.49 4.76 11.48
N ARG A 54 -0.45 5.02 12.78
CA ARG A 54 -1.63 5.50 13.50
C ARG A 54 -1.67 7.03 13.46
N LYS A 55 -2.80 7.61 13.05
CA LYS A 55 -3.00 9.07 12.99
C LYS A 55 -3.52 9.60 14.34
N GLY A 56 -2.73 9.38 15.39
CA GLY A 56 -3.02 9.79 16.76
C GLY A 56 -2.47 8.83 17.81
N SER A 57 -2.42 9.29 19.06
CA SER A 57 -1.94 8.51 20.22
C SER A 57 -3.01 7.60 20.81
N SER A 58 -4.29 7.86 20.54
CA SER A 58 -5.40 7.08 21.09
C SER A 58 -5.52 5.70 20.43
N ARG A 59 -5.91 4.69 21.22
CA ARG A 59 -6.14 3.32 20.73
C ARG A 59 -7.17 3.23 19.60
N ASN A 60 -8.13 4.16 19.55
CA ASN A 60 -9.17 4.22 18.52
C ASN A 60 -8.81 5.14 17.34
N SER A 61 -7.62 5.74 17.33
CA SER A 61 -7.19 6.59 16.21
C SER A 61 -7.07 5.77 14.93
N PRO A 62 -7.45 6.32 13.76
CA PRO A 62 -7.40 5.60 12.49
C PRO A 62 -6.01 5.07 12.14
N ILE A 63 -5.99 3.87 11.57
CA ILE A 63 -4.80 3.29 10.94
C ILE A 63 -4.76 3.75 9.48
N ILE A 64 -3.61 4.28 9.09
CA ILE A 64 -3.29 4.86 7.79
C ILE A 64 -2.15 4.08 7.15
N TYR A 65 -2.19 3.96 5.83
CA TYR A 65 -1.15 3.41 4.99
C TYR A 65 -0.72 4.41 3.93
N SER A 66 0.43 4.17 3.32
CA SER A 66 0.91 4.87 2.12
C SER A 66 0.35 4.18 0.87
N LYS A 67 -0.33 4.93 0.00
CA LYS A 67 -0.81 4.42 -1.30
C LYS A 67 0.38 3.93 -2.14
N PHE A 68 1.47 4.69 -2.14
CA PHE A 68 2.71 4.33 -2.82
C PHE A 68 3.30 3.00 -2.34
N GLU A 69 3.34 2.75 -1.03
CA GLU A 69 3.87 1.48 -0.49
C GLU A 69 3.00 0.30 -0.92
N ILE A 70 1.68 0.42 -0.79
CA ILE A 70 0.75 -0.62 -1.26
C ILE A 70 0.96 -0.88 -2.75
N GLN A 71 1.13 0.17 -3.55
CA GLN A 71 1.30 0.05 -4.98
C GLN A 71 2.63 -0.60 -5.37
N SER A 72 3.71 -0.21 -4.69
CA SER A 72 5.05 -0.76 -4.87
C SER A 72 5.10 -2.23 -4.44
N ALA A 73 4.47 -2.56 -3.31
CA ALA A 73 4.37 -3.91 -2.78
C ALA A 73 3.60 -4.84 -3.73
N ILE A 74 2.48 -4.37 -4.31
CA ILE A 74 1.76 -5.11 -5.35
C ILE A 74 2.67 -5.40 -6.55
N ASN A 75 3.45 -4.40 -6.99
CA ASN A 75 4.34 -4.57 -8.12
C ASN A 75 5.47 -5.58 -7.82
N ALA A 76 6.11 -5.45 -6.65
CA ALA A 76 7.12 -6.38 -6.17
C ALA A 76 6.56 -7.82 -6.06
N PHE A 77 5.35 -7.98 -5.52
CA PHE A 77 4.68 -9.27 -5.43
C PHE A 77 4.41 -9.89 -6.81
N LYS A 78 3.95 -9.08 -7.78
CA LYS A 78 3.77 -9.54 -9.17
C LYS A 78 5.10 -9.95 -9.78
N MET A 79 6.14 -9.13 -9.66
CA MET A 79 7.47 -9.43 -10.20
C MET A 79 8.08 -10.69 -9.58
N SER A 80 7.97 -10.86 -8.26
CA SER A 80 8.43 -12.06 -7.56
C SER A 80 7.77 -13.33 -8.10
N LYS A 81 6.47 -13.29 -8.42
CA LYS A 81 5.76 -14.41 -9.05
C LYS A 81 6.29 -14.76 -10.45
N TYR A 82 6.83 -13.80 -11.18
CA TYR A 82 7.43 -14.05 -12.50
C TYR A 82 8.89 -14.52 -12.42
N LEU A 83 9.64 -14.05 -11.43
CA LEU A 83 11.06 -14.40 -11.25
C LEU A 83 11.27 -15.76 -10.58
N ASN A 84 10.37 -16.18 -9.68
CA ASN A 84 10.42 -17.48 -9.00
C ASN A 84 9.64 -18.58 -9.76
N LYS A 85 9.66 -18.55 -11.09
CA LYS A 85 8.98 -19.52 -11.95
C LYS A 85 10.00 -20.35 -12.71
#